data_AF-A0A085MT91-F1
#
_entry.id   AF-A0A085MT91-F1
#
_cell.length_a   1.000
_cell.length_b   1.000
_cell.length_c   1.000
_cell.angle_alpha   90.00
_cell.angle_beta   90.00
_cell.angle_gamma   90.00
#
_symmetry.space_group_name_H-M   'P 1'
#
loop_
_entity.id
_entity.type
_entity.pdbx_description
1 polymer ?
#
loop_
_entity_poly.entity_id
_entity_poly.type
_entity_poly.pdbx_seq_one_letter_code
_entity_poly.pdbx_strand_id
1 'polypeptide(L)'
;MVDRAVTVCDPEFLNSELHHIATALQKNGYPQNSVTSTITRRSHVPRDRPNDEVSSNPVIRIPYYCGLGEHLQRLGRQHGYHVYFKSSPSLRSLVRNDKIRLPFKDRPGVVYEIECGCNASYIGETGNTLLDRFGDHMKALNSYRTAEEELNGTYRKRRGRPRTIPPIEAMEKAKNSSAVERSSQCSLDLHPRIICPRATSAFVK
;
A
#
# COMPACT_ATOMS: atom_id res chain seq x y z
N MET A 1 -25.95 -5.25 -9.79
CA MET A 1 -26.08 -4.20 -10.83
C MET A 1 -26.85 -3.01 -10.25
N VAL A 2 -28.11 -3.18 -9.87
CA VAL A 2 -28.94 -2.13 -9.25
C VAL A 2 -28.28 -1.45 -8.04
N ASP A 3 -27.71 -2.21 -7.09
CA ASP A 3 -27.04 -1.61 -5.92
C ASP A 3 -25.83 -0.75 -6.27
N ARG A 4 -25.11 -1.10 -7.33
CA ARG A 4 -23.97 -0.32 -7.80
C ARG A 4 -24.44 0.98 -8.45
N ALA A 5 -25.48 0.92 -9.29
CA ALA A 5 -26.08 2.10 -9.89
C ALA A 5 -26.56 3.10 -8.83
N VAL A 6 -27.28 2.63 -7.81
CA VAL A 6 -27.75 3.48 -6.69
C VAL A 6 -26.59 4.06 -5.85
N THR A 7 -25.43 3.40 -5.80
CA THR A 7 -24.29 3.85 -4.97
C THR A 7 -23.33 4.77 -5.72
N VAL A 8 -23.24 4.66 -7.05
CA VAL A 8 -22.17 5.28 -7.86
C VAL A 8 -22.70 6.27 -8.89
N CYS A 9 -23.97 6.16 -9.29
CA CYS A 9 -24.55 6.99 -10.33
C CYS A 9 -25.13 8.29 -9.74
N ASP A 10 -24.98 9.39 -10.47
CA ASP A 10 -25.57 10.68 -10.12
C ASP A 10 -27.11 10.61 -10.16
N PRO A 11 -27.82 11.35 -9.29
CA PRO A 11 -29.27 11.27 -9.16
C PRO A 11 -30.02 11.62 -10.46
N GLU A 12 -29.42 12.47 -11.31
CA GLU A 12 -29.99 12.87 -12.60
C GLU A 12 -30.00 11.73 -13.64
N PHE A 13 -28.99 10.84 -13.60
CA PHE A 13 -28.83 9.74 -14.56
C PHE A 13 -29.25 8.37 -14.01
N LEU A 14 -29.61 8.30 -12.73
CA LEU A 14 -29.96 7.05 -12.06
C LEU A 14 -31.13 6.34 -12.73
N ASN A 15 -32.18 7.08 -13.14
CA ASN A 15 -33.35 6.48 -13.79
C ASN A 15 -33.01 5.92 -15.19
N SER A 16 -32.18 6.62 -15.97
CA SER A 16 -31.70 6.12 -17.26
C SER A 16 -30.84 4.87 -17.11
N GLU A 17 -29.99 4.83 -16.09
CA GLU A 17 -29.13 3.68 -15.80
C GLU A 17 -29.95 2.46 -15.35
N LEU A 18 -30.96 2.65 -14.49
CA LEU A 18 -31.88 1.59 -14.09
C LEU A 18 -32.67 1.03 -15.28
N HIS A 19 -33.10 1.89 -16.21
CA HIS A 19 -33.75 1.47 -17.46
C HIS A 19 -32.79 0.67 -18.36
N HIS A 20 -31.53 1.11 -18.47
CA HIS A 20 -30.51 0.40 -19.23
C HIS A 20 -30.24 -1.00 -18.65
N ILE A 21 -30.11 -1.10 -17.32
CA ILE A 21 -29.96 -2.37 -16.60
C ILE A 21 -31.18 -3.27 -16.82
N ALA A 22 -32.40 -2.73 -16.74
CA ALA A 22 -33.62 -3.50 -16.96
C ALA A 22 -33.68 -4.08 -18.38
N THR A 23 -33.33 -3.27 -19.38
CA THR A 23 -33.31 -3.66 -20.79
C THR A 23 -32.25 -4.75 -21.04
N ALA A 24 -31.06 -4.60 -20.48
CA ALA A 24 -30.00 -5.59 -20.60
C ALA A 24 -30.39 -6.93 -19.98
N LEU A 25 -31.03 -6.93 -18.80
CA LEU A 25 -31.49 -8.15 -18.13
C LEU A 25 -32.61 -8.84 -18.92
N GLN A 26 -33.56 -8.10 -19.48
CA GLN A 26 -34.60 -8.68 -20.33
C GLN A 26 -34.03 -9.31 -21.60
N LYS A 27 -33.05 -8.66 -22.24
CA LYS A 27 -32.34 -9.21 -23.41
C LYS A 27 -31.57 -10.49 -23.09
N ASN A 28 -31.13 -10.65 -21.84
CA ASN A 28 -30.47 -11.87 -21.35
C ASN A 28 -31.47 -12.97 -20.91
N GLY A 29 -32.76 -12.82 -21.22
CA GLY A 29 -33.78 -13.83 -20.96
C GLY A 29 -34.35 -13.83 -19.54
N TYR A 30 -34.08 -12.80 -18.73
CA TYR A 30 -34.67 -12.70 -17.39
C TYR A 30 -36.14 -12.23 -17.47
N PRO A 31 -37.06 -12.84 -16.71
CA PRO A 31 -38.47 -12.48 -16.74
C PRO A 31 -38.69 -11.06 -16.22
N GLN A 32 -39.47 -10.28 -16.98
CA GLN A 32 -39.70 -8.85 -16.75
C GLN A 32 -40.17 -8.55 -15.31
N ASN A 33 -41.08 -9.35 -14.77
CA ASN A 33 -41.62 -9.20 -13.42
C ASN A 33 -40.55 -9.33 -12.34
N SER A 34 -39.56 -10.21 -12.54
CA SER A 34 -38.45 -10.39 -11.59
C SER A 34 -37.45 -9.23 -11.63
N VAL A 35 -37.22 -8.68 -12.82
CA VAL A 35 -36.34 -7.53 -13.01
C VAL A 35 -36.97 -6.28 -12.40
N THR A 36 -38.23 -5.97 -12.73
CA THR A 36 -38.94 -4.80 -12.22
C THR A 36 -39.11 -4.84 -10.71
N SER A 37 -39.52 -5.99 -10.14
CA SER A 37 -39.66 -6.15 -8.68
C SER A 37 -38.34 -6.04 -7.94
N THR A 38 -37.23 -6.49 -8.55
CA THR A 38 -35.90 -6.36 -7.93
C THR A 38 -35.41 -4.92 -7.98
N ILE A 39 -35.68 -4.18 -9.05
CA ILE A 39 -35.34 -2.76 -9.17
C ILE A 39 -36.13 -1.95 -8.16
N THR A 40 -37.46 -2.07 -8.13
CA THR A 40 -38.30 -1.30 -7.19
C THR A 40 -37.95 -1.60 -5.74
N ARG A 41 -37.77 -2.88 -5.40
CA ARG A 41 -37.36 -3.27 -4.04
C ARG A 41 -36.01 -2.70 -3.64
N ARG A 42 -35.04 -2.58 -4.56
CA ARG A 42 -33.70 -2.08 -4.22
C ARG A 42 -33.56 -0.56 -4.35
N SER A 43 -34.42 0.10 -5.12
CA SER A 43 -34.49 1.56 -5.22
C SER A 43 -35.21 2.21 -4.03
N HIS A 44 -36.15 1.51 -3.39
CA HIS A 44 -36.95 2.04 -2.28
C HIS A 44 -36.54 1.57 -0.89
N VAL A 45 -35.56 0.67 -0.75
CA VAL A 45 -35.03 0.35 0.58
C VAL A 45 -34.18 1.53 1.05
N PRO A 46 -34.60 2.26 2.10
CA PRO A 46 -33.68 3.14 2.80
C PRO A 46 -32.55 2.24 3.27
N ARG A 47 -31.31 2.56 2.88
CA ARG A 47 -30.15 2.01 3.58
C ARG A 47 -29.98 2.70 4.93
N ASP A 48 -31.08 2.88 5.66
CA ASP A 48 -31.02 2.68 7.09
C ASP A 48 -30.79 1.18 7.28
N ARG A 49 -29.53 0.76 7.09
CA ARG A 49 -28.99 0.04 8.23
C ARG A 49 -29.16 1.07 9.33
N PRO A 50 -30.06 0.89 10.32
CA PRO A 50 -29.93 1.69 11.53
C PRO A 50 -28.45 1.59 11.80
N ASN A 51 -27.77 2.74 11.79
CA ASN A 51 -26.37 2.87 12.12
C ASN A 51 -26.19 1.83 13.21
N ASP A 52 -25.57 0.68 12.89
CA ASP A 52 -25.26 -0.29 13.92
C ASP A 52 -24.36 0.59 14.73
N GLU A 53 -24.92 1.20 15.79
CA GLU A 53 -24.20 1.87 16.82
C GLU A 53 -23.10 0.88 17.03
N VAL A 54 -21.90 1.23 16.55
CA VAL A 54 -20.80 0.30 16.49
C VAL A 54 -20.60 0.06 17.96
N SER A 55 -21.26 -0.98 18.47
CA SER A 55 -21.19 -1.30 19.86
C SER A 55 -19.71 -1.52 19.95
N SER A 56 -19.05 -0.66 20.71
CA SER A 56 -17.59 -0.63 20.84
C SER A 56 -17.13 -1.87 21.62
N ASN A 57 -17.88 -2.95 21.46
CA ASN A 57 -17.72 -4.26 21.98
C ASN A 57 -16.44 -4.82 21.37
N PRO A 58 -15.39 -5.00 22.17
CA PRO A 58 -14.14 -5.54 21.69
C PRO A 58 -14.35 -6.87 20.96
N VAL A 59 -13.72 -6.98 19.78
CA VAL A 59 -13.83 -8.14 18.90
C VAL A 59 -12.68 -9.10 19.12
N ILE A 60 -12.99 -10.35 19.49
CA ILE A 60 -12.02 -11.41 19.71
C ILE A 60 -12.04 -12.37 18.52
N ARG A 61 -10.87 -12.68 17.96
CA ARG A 61 -10.70 -13.64 16.86
C ARG A 61 -9.93 -14.86 17.33
N ILE A 62 -10.56 -16.03 17.35
CA ILE A 62 -9.96 -17.29 17.82
C ILE A 62 -10.09 -18.39 16.76
N PRO A 63 -9.20 -19.40 16.75
CA PRO A 63 -9.44 -20.62 15.98
C PRO A 63 -10.72 -21.32 16.43
N TYR A 64 -11.43 -21.96 15.49
CA TYR A 64 -12.60 -22.79 15.84
C TYR A 64 -12.15 -24.11 16.48
N TYR A 65 -12.68 -24.38 17.67
CA TYR A 65 -12.58 -25.68 18.34
C TYR A 65 -14.00 -26.14 18.66
N CYS A 66 -14.38 -27.33 18.20
CA CYS A 66 -15.72 -27.87 18.40
C CYS A 66 -16.10 -27.90 19.89
N GLY A 67 -17.29 -27.38 20.22
CA GLY A 67 -17.83 -27.34 21.59
C GLY A 67 -17.31 -26.15 22.40
N LEU A 68 -16.00 -25.88 22.36
CA LEU A 68 -15.39 -24.78 23.08
C LEU A 68 -15.68 -23.43 22.40
N GLY A 69 -15.61 -23.37 21.07
CA GLY A 69 -15.81 -22.16 20.29
C GLY A 69 -17.20 -21.56 20.50
N GLU A 70 -18.25 -22.38 20.43
CA GLU A 70 -19.64 -21.97 20.63
C GLU A 70 -19.89 -21.53 22.08
N HIS A 71 -19.21 -22.16 23.04
CA HIS A 71 -19.28 -21.76 24.44
C HIS A 71 -18.65 -20.37 24.66
N LEU A 72 -17.44 -20.16 24.13
CA LEU A 72 -16.76 -18.88 24.16
C LEU A 72 -17.55 -17.78 23.44
N GLN A 73 -18.21 -18.11 22.33
CA GLN A 73 -19.05 -17.16 21.61
C GLN A 73 -20.30 -16.76 22.41
N ARG A 74 -20.93 -17.70 23.12
CA ARG A 74 -22.06 -17.42 24.01
C ARG A 74 -21.63 -16.56 25.21
N LEU A 75 -20.53 -16.92 25.86
CA LEU A 75 -19.95 -16.13 26.96
C LEU A 75 -19.57 -14.72 26.50
N GLY A 76 -18.96 -14.59 25.32
CA GLY A 76 -18.61 -13.30 24.74
C GLY A 76 -19.84 -12.42 24.58
N ARG A 77 -20.93 -12.92 23.99
CA ARG A 77 -22.18 -12.16 23.83
C ARG A 77 -22.77 -11.70 25.16
N GLN A 78 -22.69 -12.54 26.20
CA GLN A 78 -23.16 -12.18 27.54
C GLN A 78 -22.36 -11.03 28.19
N HIS A 79 -21.07 -10.94 27.87
CA HIS A 79 -20.15 -9.95 28.46
C HIS A 79 -19.82 -8.78 27.51
N GLY A 80 -20.56 -8.62 26.41
CA GLY A 80 -20.33 -7.52 25.46
C GLY A 80 -19.09 -7.68 24.57
N TYR A 81 -18.66 -8.92 24.30
CA TYR A 81 -17.60 -9.22 23.33
C TYR A 81 -18.18 -9.91 22.10
N HIS A 82 -17.61 -9.62 20.93
CA HIS A 82 -17.92 -10.34 19.71
C HIS A 82 -16.80 -11.33 19.37
N VAL A 83 -17.11 -12.63 19.48
CA VAL A 83 -16.18 -13.70 19.14
C VAL A 83 -16.44 -14.18 17.71
N TYR A 84 -15.42 -14.05 16.86
CA TYR A 84 -15.41 -14.59 15.50
C TYR A 84 -14.38 -15.71 15.39
N PHE A 85 -14.73 -16.72 14.60
CA PHE A 85 -13.84 -17.82 14.31
C PHE A 85 -12.95 -17.50 13.11
N LYS A 86 -11.65 -17.73 13.26
CA LYS A 86 -10.68 -17.72 12.18
C LYS A 86 -10.35 -19.16 11.82
N SER A 87 -10.19 -19.44 10.52
CA SER A 87 -9.66 -20.72 10.08
C SER A 87 -8.24 -20.90 10.61
N SER A 88 -7.90 -22.15 10.95
CA SER A 88 -6.52 -22.52 11.25
C SER A 88 -5.64 -22.22 10.03
N PRO A 89 -4.35 -21.87 10.24
CA PRO A 89 -3.41 -21.77 9.12
C PRO A 89 -3.42 -23.08 8.32
N SER A 90 -3.31 -23.00 6.99
CA SER A 90 -3.27 -24.19 6.16
C SER A 90 -2.08 -25.06 6.53
N LEU A 91 -2.21 -26.39 6.43
CA LEU A 91 -1.11 -27.33 6.67
C LEU A 91 0.12 -26.97 5.83
N ARG A 92 -0.10 -26.51 4.59
CA ARG A 92 0.96 -25.99 3.73
C ARG A 92 1.71 -24.82 4.36
N SER A 93 1.02 -23.86 4.99
CA SER A 93 1.66 -22.72 5.66
C SER A 93 2.39 -23.11 6.95
N LEU A 94 1.99 -24.22 7.59
CA LEU A 94 2.61 -24.70 8.83
C LEU A 94 3.85 -25.56 8.53
N VAL A 95 3.74 -26.44 7.53
CA VAL A 95 4.78 -27.43 7.18
C VAL A 95 5.78 -26.86 6.17
N ARG A 96 5.34 -26.05 5.19
CA ARG A 96 6.26 -25.42 4.25
C ARG A 96 6.83 -24.12 4.82
N ASN A 97 8.09 -24.20 5.22
CA ASN A 97 8.99 -23.04 5.30
C ASN A 97 9.85 -22.94 4.02
N ASP A 98 9.25 -23.20 2.85
CA ASP A 98 9.94 -23.12 1.56
C ASP A 98 10.36 -21.67 1.20
N LYS A 99 9.77 -20.68 1.88
CA LYS A 99 10.16 -19.26 1.78
C LYS A 99 10.92 -18.83 3.04
N ILE A 100 12.15 -18.35 2.85
CA ILE A 100 12.93 -17.70 3.90
C ILE A 100 12.13 -16.48 4.38
N ARG A 101 11.73 -16.49 5.66
CA ARG A 101 11.06 -15.34 6.28
C ARG A 101 12.11 -14.31 6.63
N LEU A 102 12.31 -13.34 5.74
CA LEU A 102 13.22 -12.23 6.01
C LEU A 102 12.64 -11.34 7.14
N PRO A 103 13.49 -10.92 8.10
CA PRO A 103 13.08 -9.95 9.12
C PRO A 103 12.68 -8.65 8.43
N PHE A 104 11.87 -7.84 9.11
CA PHE A 104 11.23 -6.66 8.52
C PHE A 104 12.21 -5.70 7.82
N LYS A 105 13.42 -5.56 8.37
CA LYS A 105 14.47 -4.65 7.86
C LYS A 105 15.12 -5.11 6.56
N ASP A 106 15.14 -6.42 6.30
CA ASP A 106 15.85 -7.02 5.17
C ASP A 106 14.90 -7.41 4.03
N ARG A 107 13.64 -6.96 4.09
CA ARG A 107 12.66 -7.25 3.05
C ARG A 107 12.93 -6.42 1.80
N PRO A 108 13.00 -7.03 0.62
CA PRO A 108 12.96 -6.31 -0.65
C PRO A 108 11.54 -5.80 -0.94
N GLY A 109 11.40 -4.85 -1.85
CA GLY A 109 10.07 -4.38 -2.31
C GLY A 109 9.38 -3.45 -1.31
N VAL A 110 10.15 -2.63 -0.60
CA VAL A 110 9.64 -1.73 0.44
C VAL A 110 9.49 -0.30 -0.07
N VAL A 111 8.48 0.39 0.47
CA VAL A 111 8.37 1.85 0.37
C VAL A 111 9.10 2.43 1.56
N TYR A 112 10.09 3.28 1.28
CA TYR A 112 10.95 3.89 2.28
C TYR A 112 10.92 5.40 2.19
N GLU A 113 11.29 6.02 3.30
CA GLU A 113 11.49 7.44 3.46
C GLU A 113 12.92 7.70 3.91
N ILE A 114 13.54 8.72 3.34
CA ILE A 114 14.80 9.27 3.82
C ILE A 114 14.50 10.66 4.33
N GLU A 115 14.58 10.84 5.65
CA GLU A 115 14.43 12.12 6.31
C GLU A 115 15.79 12.83 6.34
N CYS A 116 15.79 14.10 5.94
CA CYS A 116 16.88 15.04 6.16
C CYS A 116 16.62 15.81 7.45
N GLY A 117 17.66 16.12 8.22
CA GLY A 117 17.55 17.06 9.36
C GLY A 117 17.03 18.46 9.00
N CYS A 118 16.89 18.76 7.71
CA CYS A 118 16.30 19.98 7.16
C CYS A 118 14.78 19.92 6.97
N ASN A 119 14.09 18.94 7.57
CA ASN A 119 12.65 18.68 7.40
C ASN A 119 12.21 18.34 5.97
N ALA A 120 13.17 18.06 5.07
CA ALA A 120 12.86 17.50 3.76
C ALA A 120 12.82 15.97 3.87
N SER A 121 11.83 15.34 3.25
CA SER A 121 11.81 13.89 3.13
C SER A 121 11.69 13.45 1.66
N TYR A 122 12.31 12.32 1.37
CA TYR A 122 12.22 11.65 0.07
C TYR A 122 11.58 10.29 0.26
N ILE A 123 10.46 10.07 -0.42
CA ILE A 123 9.76 8.78 -0.43
C ILE A 123 10.02 8.08 -1.76
N GLY A 124 10.41 6.81 -1.69
CA GLY A 124 10.65 6.00 -2.87
C GLY A 124 10.35 4.53 -2.65
N GLU A 125 10.27 3.79 -3.75
CA GLU A 125 10.17 2.34 -3.74
C GLU A 125 11.52 1.72 -4.08
N THR A 126 11.85 0.59 -3.47
CA THR A 126 13.06 -0.18 -3.79
C THR A 126 12.73 -1.64 -4.00
N GLY A 127 13.26 -2.22 -5.10
CA GLY A 127 13.24 -3.67 -5.33
C GLY A 127 14.25 -4.43 -4.46
N ASN A 128 15.27 -3.75 -3.93
CA ASN A 128 16.30 -4.31 -3.06
C ASN A 128 16.00 -3.99 -1.58
N THR A 129 16.92 -4.34 -0.68
CA THR A 129 16.81 -3.92 0.73
C THR A 129 16.95 -2.40 0.86
N LEU A 130 16.43 -1.83 1.96
CA LEU A 130 16.58 -0.40 2.25
C LEU A 130 18.06 -0.01 2.40
N LEU A 131 18.87 -0.87 3.04
CA LEU A 131 20.29 -0.62 3.26
C LEU A 131 21.06 -0.54 1.94
N ASP A 132 20.79 -1.45 1.00
CA ASP A 132 21.42 -1.43 -0.33
C ASP A 132 21.07 -0.14 -1.07
N ARG A 133 19.78 0.22 -1.06
CA ARG A 133 19.29 1.43 -1.73
C ARG A 133 19.89 2.70 -1.11
N PHE A 134 20.00 2.73 0.22
CA PHE A 134 20.64 3.83 0.92
C PHE A 134 22.13 3.92 0.58
N GLY A 135 22.82 2.78 0.49
CA GLY A 135 24.22 2.72 0.04
C GLY A 135 24.42 3.28 -1.37
N ASP A 136 23.50 3.00 -2.29
CA ASP A 136 23.53 3.56 -3.65
C ASP A 136 23.37 5.08 -3.65
N HIS A 137 22.44 5.60 -2.85
CA HIS A 137 22.26 7.05 -2.66
C HIS A 137 23.53 7.71 -2.08
N MET A 138 24.15 7.09 -1.08
CA MET A 138 25.40 7.59 -0.49
C MET A 138 26.57 7.57 -1.48
N LYS A 139 26.67 6.55 -2.34
CA LYS A 139 27.68 6.50 -3.42
C LYS A 139 27.47 7.61 -4.44
N ALA A 140 26.22 7.89 -4.80
CA ALA A 140 25.88 8.96 -5.73
C ALA A 140 26.19 10.34 -5.11
N LEU A 141 25.89 10.56 -3.82
CA LEU A 141 26.26 11.77 -3.08
C LEU A 141 27.76 11.99 -3.00
N ASN A 142 28.52 10.94 -2.67
CA ASN A 142 29.97 11.02 -2.64
C ASN A 142 30.56 11.32 -4.03
N SER A 143 29.95 10.77 -5.08
CA SER A 143 30.35 11.06 -6.47
C SER A 143 30.07 12.52 -6.85
N TYR A 144 28.97 13.11 -6.36
CA TYR A 144 28.64 14.53 -6.53
C TYR A 144 29.66 15.42 -5.82
N ARG A 145 29.92 15.19 -4.52
CA ARG A 145 30.88 15.96 -3.73
C ARG A 145 32.30 15.90 -4.31
N THR A 146 32.71 14.71 -4.77
CA THR A 146 34.00 14.53 -5.43
C THR A 146 34.10 15.36 -6.72
N ALA A 147 33.03 15.42 -7.52
CA ALA A 147 32.99 16.23 -8.73
C ALA A 147 33.05 17.74 -8.45
N GLU A 148 32.37 18.16 -7.40
CA GLU A 148 32.35 19.54 -6.93
C GLU A 148 33.75 19.97 -6.43
N GLU A 149 34.44 19.12 -5.67
CA GLU A 149 35.83 19.34 -5.26
C GLU A 149 36.79 19.43 -6.46
N GLU A 150 36.57 18.62 -7.50
CA GLU A 150 37.36 18.65 -8.75
C GLU A 150 37.17 19.98 -9.49
N LEU A 151 35.96 20.52 -9.54
CA LEU A 151 35.66 21.83 -10.12
C LEU A 151 36.24 22.98 -9.31
N ASN A 152 36.16 22.88 -7.98
CA ASN A 152 36.66 23.91 -7.07
C ASN A 152 38.21 23.89 -6.93
N GLY A 153 38.90 22.93 -7.57
CA GLY A 153 40.36 22.80 -7.53
C GLY A 153 40.91 22.35 -6.17
N THR A 154 40.04 22.00 -5.22
CA THR A 154 40.42 21.50 -3.87
C THR A 154 40.61 19.98 -3.85
N TYR A 155 40.31 19.31 -4.95
CA TYR A 155 40.41 17.85 -5.06
C TYR A 155 41.82 17.33 -4.87
N ARG A 156 41.99 16.46 -3.87
CA ARG A 156 43.22 15.71 -3.65
C ARG A 156 43.22 14.47 -4.54
N LYS A 157 44.19 14.37 -5.45
CA LYS A 157 44.42 13.16 -6.28
C LYS A 157 44.51 11.91 -5.39
N ARG A 158 43.52 11.03 -5.48
CA ARG A 158 43.54 9.72 -4.82
C ARG A 158 44.17 8.67 -5.73
N ARG A 159 44.73 7.61 -5.13
CA ARG A 159 45.14 6.42 -5.86
C ARG A 159 43.89 5.72 -6.41
N GLY A 160 43.83 5.49 -7.71
CA GLY A 160 42.70 4.83 -8.36
C GLY A 160 42.54 5.22 -9.83
N ARG A 161 41.53 4.65 -10.47
CA ARG A 161 41.16 4.98 -11.85
C ARG A 161 40.59 6.41 -11.90
N PRO A 162 41.13 7.31 -12.74
CA PRO A 162 40.55 8.63 -12.97
C PRO A 162 39.13 8.52 -13.52
N ARG A 163 38.30 9.54 -13.25
CA ARG A 163 36.96 9.64 -13.84
C ARG A 163 37.09 9.78 -15.35
N THR A 164 36.21 9.10 -16.07
CA THR A 164 36.15 9.16 -17.54
C THR A 164 35.26 10.30 -18.03
N ILE A 165 34.34 10.77 -17.17
CA ILE A 165 33.33 11.79 -17.49
C ILE A 165 33.79 13.12 -16.88
N PRO A 166 33.61 14.27 -17.56
CA PRO A 166 33.93 15.58 -16.99
C PRO A 166 33.13 15.85 -15.71
N PRO A 167 33.68 16.66 -14.77
CA PRO A 167 33.05 16.90 -13.47
C PRO A 167 31.60 17.40 -13.55
N ILE A 168 31.30 18.31 -14.48
CA ILE A 168 29.97 18.93 -14.66
C ILE A 168 28.93 17.87 -15.03
N GLU A 169 29.16 17.10 -16.09
CA GLU A 169 28.25 16.05 -16.55
C GLU A 169 28.06 14.97 -15.48
N ALA A 170 29.10 14.71 -14.69
CA ALA A 170 29.02 13.73 -13.64
C ALA A 170 28.26 14.24 -12.38
N MET A 171 28.20 15.55 -12.15
CA MET A 171 27.28 16.17 -11.18
C MET A 171 25.83 16.05 -11.65
N GLU A 172 25.56 16.33 -12.93
CA GLU A 172 24.22 16.18 -13.52
C GLU A 172 23.72 14.73 -13.41
N LYS A 173 24.59 13.76 -13.75
CA LYS A 173 24.28 12.34 -13.60
C LYS A 173 23.94 11.95 -12.15
N ALA A 174 24.62 12.54 -11.17
CA ALA A 174 24.34 12.28 -9.76
C ALA A 174 23.00 12.91 -9.31
N LYS A 175 22.66 14.11 -9.82
CA LYS A 175 21.39 14.80 -9.57
C LYS A 175 20.17 14.08 -10.13
N ASN A 176 20.33 13.19 -11.13
CA ASN A 176 19.23 12.37 -11.64
C ASN A 176 18.58 11.47 -10.56
N SER A 177 19.26 11.21 -9.45
CA SER A 177 18.61 10.65 -8.27
C SER A 177 18.01 11.80 -7.46
N SER A 178 16.68 11.83 -7.33
CA SER A 178 15.95 12.87 -6.59
C SER A 178 16.32 12.93 -5.10
N ALA A 179 16.82 11.82 -4.54
CA ALA A 179 17.42 11.79 -3.22
C ALA A 179 18.70 12.63 -3.16
N VAL A 180 19.59 12.50 -4.16
CA VAL A 180 20.86 13.26 -4.26
C VAL A 180 20.59 14.73 -4.56
N GLU A 181 19.62 15.06 -5.40
CA GLU A 181 19.26 16.45 -5.70
C GLU A 181 18.92 17.21 -4.40
N ARG A 182 18.02 16.65 -3.58
CA ARG A 182 17.61 17.24 -2.30
C ARG A 182 18.71 17.24 -1.25
N SER A 183 19.49 16.16 -1.16
CA SER A 183 20.55 16.03 -0.15
C SER A 183 21.85 16.76 -0.53
N SER A 184 22.06 17.13 -1.80
CA SER A 184 23.19 17.97 -2.21
C SER A 184 23.12 19.38 -1.62
N GLN A 185 21.91 19.84 -1.28
CA GLN A 185 21.64 21.16 -0.71
C GLN A 185 21.67 21.17 0.83
N CYS A 186 21.90 20.01 1.47
CA CYS A 186 21.91 19.92 2.92
C CYS A 186 23.09 19.10 3.46
N SER A 187 23.72 19.60 4.52
CA SER A 187 24.88 18.96 5.16
C SER A 187 24.49 18.07 6.34
N LEU A 188 23.19 17.83 6.56
CA LEU A 188 22.66 17.11 7.72
C LEU A 188 22.56 15.60 7.47
N ASP A 189 22.54 14.84 8.57
CA ASP A 189 22.43 13.39 8.56
C ASP A 189 21.13 12.93 7.88
N LEU A 190 21.25 11.88 7.06
CA LEU A 190 20.13 11.23 6.38
C LEU A 190 19.69 10.02 7.19
N HIS A 191 18.40 9.97 7.55
CA HIS A 191 17.82 8.87 8.31
C HIS A 191 16.87 8.05 7.44
N PRO A 192 17.26 6.83 7.03
CA PRO A 192 16.40 5.96 6.25
C PRO A 192 15.41 5.21 7.16
N ARG A 193 14.14 5.20 6.77
CA ARG A 193 13.04 4.52 7.47
C ARG A 193 12.14 3.78 6.50
N ILE A 194 11.63 2.62 6.89
CA ILE A 194 10.63 1.88 6.12
C ILE A 194 9.24 2.38 6.51
N ILE A 195 8.47 2.90 5.55
CA ILE A 195 7.06 3.28 5.75
C ILE A 195 6.16 2.07 5.51
N CYS A 196 6.38 1.34 4.40
CA CYS A 196 5.51 0.22 4.01
C CYS A 196 6.30 -1.03 3.59
N PRO A 197 6.02 -2.21 4.16
CA PRO A 197 6.72 -3.46 3.83
C PRO A 197 6.27 -4.12 2.53
N ARG A 198 5.29 -3.55 1.83
CA ARG A 198 4.84 -3.99 0.52
C ARG A 198 4.59 -2.76 -0.33
N ALA A 199 5.36 -2.58 -1.39
CA ALA A 199 4.88 -1.85 -2.55
C ALA A 199 3.61 -2.59 -3.03
N THR A 200 2.45 -2.11 -2.63
CA THR A 200 1.22 -2.48 -3.32
C THR A 200 1.38 -1.90 -4.69
N SER A 201 1.75 -2.73 -5.66
CA SER A 201 1.38 -2.53 -7.04
C SER A 201 -0.14 -2.52 -7.08
N ALA A 202 -0.71 -1.38 -6.70
CA ALA A 202 -2.07 -1.02 -7.03
C ALA A 202 -2.06 -0.88 -8.55
N PHE A 203 -2.33 -2.01 -9.22
CA PHE A 203 -2.90 -1.97 -10.55
C PHE A 203 -4.19 -1.17 -10.41
N VAL A 204 -4.10 0.14 -10.67
CA VAL A 204 -5.24 0.96 -11.04
C VAL A 204 -5.72 0.35 -12.37
N LYS A 205 -6.90 -0.25 -12.34
CA LYS A 205 -7.71 -0.55 -13.52
C LYS A 205 -8.83 0.46 -13.57
#